data_AF-A0AAX0Z4U8-F1
#
_entry.id   AF-A0AAX0Z4U8-F1
#
_cell.length_a   1.000
_cell.length_b   1.000
_cell.length_c   1.000
_cell.angle_alpha   90.00
_cell.angle_beta   90.00
_cell.angle_gamma   90.00
#
_symmetry.space_group_name_H-M   'P 1'
#
loop_
_entity.id
_entity.type
_entity.pdbx_description
1 polymer ?
#
loop_
_entity_poly.entity_id
_entity_poly.type
_entity_poly.pdbx_seq_one_letter_code
_entity_poly.pdbx_strand_id
1 'polypeptide(L)'
;MSYQTDDDDVLGLCNIYAQQTHHFEAFILGNRKGLLELRNAIDKALETGCSTSTLFPSDYEGYDVYVALVEEEQRFKKLTTPYVEEYAQEEDAVDPIEIIKEYEAKKGNSV
;
A
#
# COMPACT_ATOMS: atom_id res chain seq x y z
N MET A 1 -19.26 -33.43 9.72
CA MET A 1 -19.46 -32.73 8.43
C MET A 1 -18.52 -31.55 8.44
N SER A 2 -17.47 -31.58 7.62
CA SER A 2 -16.62 -30.40 7.39
C SER A 2 -17.33 -29.53 6.37
N TYR A 3 -17.70 -28.30 6.75
CA TYR A 3 -18.15 -27.31 5.78
C TYR A 3 -16.96 -26.96 4.90
N GLN A 4 -16.99 -27.37 3.63
CA GLN A 4 -16.14 -26.80 2.60
C GLN A 4 -16.72 -25.41 2.33
N THR A 5 -16.06 -24.38 2.85
CA THR A 5 -16.24 -23.01 2.35
C THR A 5 -15.54 -22.94 1.01
N ASP A 6 -16.26 -22.59 -0.05
CA ASP A 6 -15.64 -22.28 -1.34
C ASP A 6 -14.64 -21.12 -1.12
N ASP A 7 -13.47 -21.17 -1.77
CA ASP A 7 -12.39 -20.16 -1.60
C ASP A 7 -12.89 -18.71 -1.89
N ASP A 8 -14.00 -18.57 -2.63
CA ASP A 8 -14.64 -17.28 -2.92
C ASP A 8 -15.37 -16.66 -1.71
N ASP A 9 -15.81 -17.47 -0.73
CA ASP A 9 -16.53 -16.98 0.47
C ASP A 9 -15.58 -16.46 1.57
N VAL A 10 -14.27 -16.65 1.43
CA VAL A 10 -13.27 -16.13 2.37
C VAL A 10 -12.90 -14.71 1.95
N LEU A 11 -13.08 -13.73 2.83
CA LEU A 11 -12.65 -12.34 2.58
C LEU A 11 -11.11 -12.25 2.57
N GLY A 12 -10.56 -11.43 1.68
CA GLY A 12 -9.13 -11.10 1.67
C GLY A 12 -8.78 -10.21 2.86
N LEU A 13 -8.24 -10.80 3.93
CA LEU A 13 -7.83 -10.06 5.12
C LEU A 13 -6.34 -9.74 5.03
N CYS A 14 -6.00 -8.47 5.20
CA CYS A 14 -4.63 -7.97 5.24
C CYS A 14 -4.56 -6.76 6.16
N ASN A 15 -3.80 -6.88 7.25
CA ASN A 15 -3.44 -5.76 8.10
C ASN A 15 -2.05 -5.25 7.71
N ILE A 16 -1.93 -3.94 7.52
CA ILE A 16 -0.65 -3.28 7.24
C ILE A 16 -0.36 -2.34 8.41
N TYR A 17 0.76 -2.59 9.10
CA TYR A 17 1.19 -1.83 10.25
C TYR A 17 2.46 -1.06 9.90
N ALA A 18 2.39 0.27 9.94
CA ALA A 18 3.54 1.15 9.76
C ALA A 18 4.53 1.01 10.92
N GLN A 19 5.78 1.43 10.70
CA GLN A 19 6.80 1.46 11.75
C GLN A 19 6.40 2.48 12.82
N GLN A 20 6.57 2.14 14.09
CA GLN A 20 6.30 3.09 15.17
C GLN A 20 7.30 4.25 15.15
N THR A 21 8.60 3.92 15.08
CA THR A 21 9.72 4.87 15.07
C THR A 21 10.92 4.26 14.32
N HIS A 22 12.03 5.02 14.24
CA HIS A 22 13.30 4.59 13.70
C HIS A 22 13.74 3.24 14.27
N HIS A 23 14.19 2.36 13.37
CA HIS A 23 14.71 1.03 13.70
C HIS A 23 13.70 0.01 14.27
N PHE A 24 12.40 0.34 14.30
CA PHE A 24 11.35 -0.60 14.68
C PHE A 24 10.81 -1.37 13.48
N GLU A 25 10.10 -2.46 13.74
CA GLU A 25 9.51 -3.31 12.73
C GLU A 25 8.27 -2.68 12.08
N ALA A 26 8.02 -3.04 10.82
CA ALA A 26 6.73 -2.94 10.16
C ALA A 26 6.17 -4.34 9.98
N PHE A 27 4.84 -4.48 9.90
CA PHE A 27 4.21 -5.78 9.74
C PHE A 27 3.18 -5.75 8.61
N ILE A 28 3.20 -6.80 7.79
CA ILE A 28 2.12 -7.12 6.85
C ILE A 28 1.64 -8.51 7.22
N LEU A 29 0.41 -8.58 7.75
CA LEU A 29 -0.19 -9.83 8.21
C LEU A 29 -1.51 -10.04 7.49
N GLY A 30 -1.59 -11.08 6.67
CA GLY A 30 -2.81 -11.38 5.93
C GLY A 30 -3.06 -12.87 5.82
N ASN A 31 -4.32 -13.22 5.52
CA ASN A 31 -4.63 -14.54 5.05
C ASN A 31 -4.13 -14.71 3.60
N ARG A 32 -4.19 -15.94 3.07
CA ARG A 32 -3.68 -16.23 1.72
C ARG A 32 -4.26 -15.28 0.67
N LYS A 33 -5.58 -15.04 0.71
CA LYS A 33 -6.27 -14.20 -0.28
C LYS A 33 -5.82 -12.74 -0.19
N GLY A 34 -5.82 -12.15 1.00
CA GLY A 34 -5.38 -10.75 1.19
C GLY A 34 -3.92 -10.51 0.82
N LEU A 35 -3.01 -11.47 1.13
CA LEU A 35 -1.61 -11.37 0.70
C LEU A 35 -1.45 -11.50 -0.82
N LEU A 36 -2.26 -12.32 -1.48
CA LEU A 36 -2.25 -12.43 -2.95
C LEU A 36 -2.81 -11.16 -3.60
N GLU A 37 -3.86 -10.56 -3.05
CA GLU A 37 -4.40 -9.28 -3.51
C GLU A 37 -3.36 -8.15 -3.39
N LEU A 38 -2.70 -8.03 -2.24
CA LEU A 38 -1.61 -7.07 -2.06
C LEU A 38 -0.45 -7.32 -3.03
N ARG A 39 -0.02 -8.58 -3.21
CA ARG A 39 1.02 -8.93 -4.18
C ARG A 39 0.63 -8.52 -5.59
N ASN A 40 -0.61 -8.81 -6.01
CA ASN A 40 -1.08 -8.46 -7.35
C ASN A 40 -1.10 -6.93 -7.56
N ALA A 41 -1.40 -6.15 -6.52
CA ALA A 41 -1.28 -4.69 -6.56
C ALA A 41 0.18 -4.24 -6.75
N ILE A 42 1.12 -4.84 -6.00
CA ILE A 42 2.56 -4.58 -6.18
C ILE A 42 3.00 -4.92 -7.61
N ASP A 43 2.68 -6.12 -8.09
CA ASP A 43 2.98 -6.56 -9.45
C ASP A 43 2.40 -5.56 -10.47
N LYS A 44 1.18 -5.08 -10.25
CA LYS A 44 0.56 -4.11 -11.16
C LYS A 44 1.26 -2.75 -11.14
N ALA A 45 1.63 -2.25 -9.96
CA ALA A 45 2.36 -1.00 -9.85
C ALA A 45 3.74 -1.08 -10.51
N LEU A 46 4.40 -2.24 -10.49
CA LEU A 46 5.65 -2.47 -11.20
C LEU A 46 5.48 -2.37 -12.73
N GLU A 47 4.33 -2.76 -13.27
CA GLU A 47 4.02 -2.64 -14.71
C GLU A 47 3.57 -1.24 -15.11
N THR A 48 2.71 -0.61 -14.31
CA THR A 48 1.97 0.61 -14.71
C THR A 48 2.38 1.88 -13.98
N GLY A 49 3.38 1.79 -13.10
CA GLY A 49 3.85 2.91 -12.28
C GLY A 49 3.03 3.13 -11.00
N CYS A 50 1.72 2.90 -11.04
CA CYS A 50 0.87 2.89 -9.84
C CYS A 50 -0.27 1.86 -9.93
N SER A 51 -0.78 1.47 -8.79
CA SER A 51 -2.00 0.67 -8.64
C SER A 51 -2.69 0.98 -7.31
N THR A 52 -3.95 0.54 -7.21
CA THR A 52 -4.74 0.62 -5.98
C THR A 52 -5.42 -0.73 -5.77
N SER A 53 -5.53 -1.15 -4.52
CA SER A 53 -6.31 -2.33 -4.12
C SER A 53 -7.09 -2.03 -2.85
N THR A 54 -8.35 -2.44 -2.81
CA THR A 54 -9.14 -2.42 -1.57
C THR A 54 -8.84 -3.69 -0.78
N LEU A 55 -8.41 -3.55 0.47
CA LEU A 55 -8.13 -4.64 1.41
C LEU A 55 -9.00 -4.49 2.66
N PHE A 56 -9.03 -5.52 3.50
CA PHE A 56 -9.79 -5.53 4.74
C PHE A 56 -8.90 -5.85 5.95
N PRO A 57 -8.92 -5.06 7.03
CA PRO A 57 -8.26 -5.39 8.28
C PRO A 57 -9.07 -6.44 9.03
N SER A 58 -8.57 -6.89 10.18
CA SER A 58 -9.25 -7.89 11.02
C SER A 58 -10.63 -7.48 11.55
N ASP A 59 -10.99 -6.20 11.48
CA ASP A 59 -12.30 -5.66 11.84
C ASP A 59 -13.26 -5.54 10.65
N TYR A 60 -12.83 -5.95 9.44
CA TYR A 60 -13.61 -5.97 8.20
C TYR A 60 -13.99 -4.59 7.63
N GLU A 61 -13.42 -3.50 8.12
CA GLU A 61 -13.63 -2.16 7.56
C GLU A 61 -12.70 -1.91 6.37
N GLY A 62 -13.24 -1.93 5.15
CA GLY A 62 -12.43 -1.82 3.93
C GLY A 62 -11.59 -0.55 3.86
N TYR A 63 -10.34 -0.67 3.38
CA TYR A 63 -9.43 0.45 3.13
C TYR A 63 -8.71 0.29 1.81
N ASP A 64 -8.36 1.42 1.19
CA ASP A 64 -7.59 1.42 -0.04
C ASP A 64 -6.09 1.48 0.23
N VAL A 65 -5.36 0.55 -0.37
CA VAL A 65 -3.90 0.55 -0.42
C VAL A 65 -3.45 1.07 -1.77
N TYR A 66 -2.69 2.14 -1.73
CA TYR A 66 -2.04 2.70 -2.91
C TYR A 66 -0.61 2.19 -3.00
N VAL A 67 -0.23 1.68 -4.16
CA VAL A 67 1.12 1.20 -4.44
C VAL A 67 1.66 1.97 -5.64
N ALA A 68 2.81 2.64 -5.46
CA ALA A 68 3.47 3.37 -6.52
C ALA A 68 4.94 2.94 -6.65
N LEU A 69 5.40 2.82 -7.89
CA LEU A 69 6.79 2.62 -8.23
C LEU A 69 7.45 3.99 -8.43
N VAL A 70 8.30 4.39 -7.48
CA VAL A 70 9.10 5.62 -7.54
C VAL A 70 10.53 5.24 -7.92
N GLU A 71 10.84 5.26 -9.21
CA GLU A 71 12.17 4.84 -9.72
C GLU A 71 13.27 5.87 -9.45
N GLU A 72 12.93 7.15 -9.35
CA GLU A 72 13.90 8.22 -9.15
C GLU A 72 14.37 8.28 -7.69
N GLU A 73 15.58 7.77 -7.42
CA GLU A 73 16.13 7.65 -6.05
C GLU A 73 16.13 8.98 -5.29
N GLN A 74 16.47 10.10 -5.96
CA GLN A 74 16.49 11.42 -5.33
C GLN A 74 15.09 11.86 -4.90
N ARG A 75 14.07 11.49 -5.69
CA ARG A 75 12.67 11.75 -5.34
C ARG A 75 12.23 10.86 -4.17
N PHE A 76 12.62 9.58 -4.18
CA PHE A 76 12.30 8.66 -3.08
C PHE A 76 12.86 9.14 -1.74
N LYS A 77 14.07 9.70 -1.74
CA LYS A 77 14.73 10.25 -0.53
C LYS A 77 14.01 11.45 0.09
N LYS A 78 13.18 12.16 -0.69
CA LYS A 78 12.40 13.31 -0.20
C LYS A 78 11.06 12.91 0.41
N LEU A 79 10.65 11.65 0.33
CA LEU A 79 9.38 11.25 0.93
C LEU A 79 9.40 11.48 2.43
N THR A 80 8.26 11.90 2.98
CA THR A 80 8.08 11.94 4.43
C THR A 80 8.36 10.56 5.03
N THR A 81 8.90 10.53 6.25
CA THR A 81 9.21 9.27 6.91
C THR A 81 7.94 8.44 7.16
N PRO A 82 7.99 7.10 7.01
CA PRO A 82 6.80 6.24 7.12
C PRO A 82 6.41 5.91 8.58
N TYR A 83 6.77 6.75 9.54
CA TYR A 83 6.60 6.48 10.97
C TYR A 83 5.23 6.93 11.46
N VAL A 84 4.67 6.18 12.42
CA VAL A 84 3.45 6.59 13.14
C VAL A 84 3.73 7.78 14.06
N GLU A 85 4.88 7.79 14.74
CA GLU A 85 5.29 8.94 15.53
C GLU A 85 5.71 10.10 14.63
N GLU A 86 5.22 11.29 14.95
CA GLU A 86 5.55 12.51 14.23
C GLU A 86 6.96 12.99 14.59
N TYR A 87 7.80 13.09 13.57
CA TYR A 87 9.12 13.70 13.64
C TYR A 87 9.17 14.94 12.75
N ALA A 88 10.05 15.89 13.09
CA ALA A 88 10.35 17.01 12.21
C ALA A 88 10.84 16.49 10.85
N GLN A 89 10.16 16.89 9.77
CA GLN A 89 10.52 16.58 8.39
C GLN A 89 11.30 17.74 7.77
N GLU A 90 12.00 17.48 6.66
CA GLU A 90 12.58 18.55 5.84
C GLU A 90 11.47 19.42 5.24
N GLU A 91 11.74 20.72 5.01
CA GLU A 91 10.73 21.66 4.48
C GLU A 91 10.24 21.29 3.08
N ASP A 92 11.08 20.60 2.29
CA ASP A 92 10.76 20.12 0.95
C ASP A 92 10.44 18.62 0.90
N ALA A 93 10.08 18.02 2.06
CA ALA A 93 9.60 16.66 2.11
C ALA A 93 8.28 16.51 1.34
N VAL A 94 8.14 15.38 0.64
CA VAL A 94 7.01 15.07 -0.25
C VAL A 94 6.08 14.09 0.44
N ASP A 95 4.80 14.46 0.54
CA ASP A 95 3.77 13.57 1.07
C ASP A 95 3.47 12.43 0.06
N PRO A 96 3.38 11.16 0.51
CA PRO A 96 3.01 10.05 -0.36
C PRO A 96 1.76 10.29 -1.21
N ILE A 97 0.77 11.06 -0.73
CA ILE A 97 -0.45 11.36 -1.50
C ILE A 97 -0.16 12.19 -2.77
N GLU A 98 0.88 13.02 -2.74
CA GLU A 98 1.28 13.81 -3.91
C GLU A 98 1.84 12.90 -5.02
N ILE A 99 2.60 11.88 -4.63
CA ILE A 99 3.06 10.84 -5.56
C ILE A 99 1.85 10.17 -6.23
N ILE A 100 0.89 9.70 -5.44
CA ILE A 100 -0.27 8.99 -5.99
C ILE A 100 -1.04 9.86 -6.99
N LYS A 101 -1.37 11.11 -6.61
CA LYS A 101 -2.11 12.05 -7.47
C LYS A 101 -1.42 12.28 -8.81
N GLU A 102 -0.11 12.44 -8.81
CA GLU A 102 0.65 12.63 -10.06
C GLU A 102 0.58 11.41 -10.98
N TYR A 103 0.72 10.21 -10.44
CA TYR A 103 0.70 8.99 -11.23
C TYR A 103 -0.70 8.70 -11.78
N GLU A 104 -1.74 8.95 -10.99
CA GLU A 104 -3.13 8.89 -11.47
C GLU A 104 -3.40 9.90 -12.59
N ALA A 105 -2.91 11.13 -12.47
CA ALA A 105 -3.04 12.15 -13.52
C ALA A 105 -2.33 11.75 -14.81
N LYS A 106 -1.13 11.15 -14.73
CA LYS A 106 -0.38 10.64 -15.89
C LYS A 106 -1.12 9.48 -16.57
N LYS A 107 -1.74 8.59 -15.79
CA LYS A 107 -2.56 7.49 -16.30
C LYS A 107 -3.79 7.99 -17.05
N GLY A 108 -4.45 9.05 -16.55
CA GLY A 108 -5.58 9.69 -17.22
C GLY A 108 -5.23 10.40 -18.53
N ASN A 109 -4.00 10.88 -18.67
CA ASN A 109 -3.52 11.59 -19.86
C ASN A 109 -2.90 10.69 -20.95
N SER A 110 -2.87 9.37 -20.72
CA SER A 110 -2.29 8.37 -21.66
C SER A 110 -3.33 7.71 -22.56
N VAL A 111 -4.51 8.34 -22.74
CA VAL A 111 -5.63 7.87 -23.59
C VAL A 111 -5.67 8.63 -24.91
#